data_AF-A0A5C8TV84-F1
#
_entry.id   AF-A0A5C8TV84-F1
#
_cell.length_a   1.000
_cell.length_b   1.000
_cell.length_c   1.000
_cell.angle_alpha   90.00
_cell.angle_beta   90.00
_cell.angle_gamma   90.00
#
_symmetry.space_group_name_H-M   'P 1'
#
loop_
_entity.id
_entity.type
_entity.pdbx_description
1 polymer ?
#
loop_
_entity_poly.entity_id
_entity_poly.type
_entity_poly.pdbx_seq_one_letter_code
_entity_poly.pdbx_strand_id
1 'polypeptide(L)' 'MDRGSQMHPKVFISYSWTTPDHEAWVIRFAEELRSQAVDVILDKWDLREGHDANVFMEQMVSREDIKK' A
#
# COMPACT_ATOMS: atom_id res chain seq x y z
N MET A 1 -32.13 6.14 -0.35
CA MET A 1 -31.20 5.55 0.64
C MET A 1 -29.81 5.90 0.17
N ASP A 2 -29.24 6.96 0.75
CA ASP A 2 -27.86 7.35 0.50
C ASP A 2 -26.96 6.27 1.13
N ARG A 3 -26.46 5.34 0.32
CA ARG A 3 -25.35 4.49 0.75
C ARG A 3 -24.13 5.41 0.67
N GLY A 4 -23.90 6.16 1.75
CA GLY A 4 -22.72 7.02 1.88
C GLY A 4 -21.52 6.24 1.37
N SER A 5 -20.84 6.79 0.37
CA SER A 5 -19.76 6.19 -0.41
C SER A 5 -18.92 5.28 0.49
N GLN A 6 -19.10 3.96 0.36
CA GLN A 6 -18.43 3.00 1.23
C GLN A 6 -16.95 3.01 0.83
N MET A 7 -16.19 3.95 1.41
CA MET A 7 -14.76 4.05 1.15
C MET A 7 -14.12 2.82 1.76
N HIS A 8 -13.54 2.00 0.89
CA HIS A 8 -12.67 0.91 1.30
C HIS A 8 -11.54 1.48 2.17
N PRO A 9 -11.20 0.83 3.30
CA PRO A 9 -10.05 1.26 4.09
C PRO A 9 -8.81 1.31 3.21
N LYS A 10 -8.09 2.43 3.23
CA LYS A 10 -6.88 2.63 2.46
C LYS A 10 -5.65 2.46 3.36
N VAL A 11 -4.74 1.59 2.97
CA VAL A 11 -3.53 1.27 3.76
C VAL A 11 -2.28 1.35 2.90
N PHE A 12 -1.18 1.76 3.52
CA PHE A 12 0.15 1.70 2.93
C PHE A 12 0.98 0.64 3.66
N ILE A 13 1.61 -0.27 2.92
CA ILE A 13 2.47 -1.31 3.51
C ILE A 13 3.93 -0.84 3.40
N SER A 14 4.49 -0.46 4.56
CA SER A 14 5.93 -0.22 4.70
C SER A 14 6.62 -1.52 5.13
N TYR A 15 7.64 -1.93 4.38
CA TYR A 15 8.42 -3.13 4.62
C TYR A 15 9.84 -2.96 4.09
N SER A 16 10.75 -3.85 4.49
CA SER A 16 12.15 -3.82 4.03
C SER A 16 12.35 -4.73 2.83
N TRP A 17 13.09 -4.26 1.82
CA TRP A 17 13.48 -5.06 0.64
C TRP A 17 14.68 -5.95 0.99
N THR A 18 14.45 -6.94 1.85
CA THR A 18 15.53 -7.76 2.42
C THR A 18 15.82 -9.01 1.59
N THR A 19 14.82 -9.84 1.34
CA THR A 19 14.97 -11.08 0.57
C THR A 19 13.81 -11.26 -0.40
N PRO A 20 14.03 -11.93 -1.55
CA PRO A 20 12.96 -12.22 -2.50
C PRO A 20 11.76 -12.93 -1.87
N ASP A 21 12.00 -13.85 -0.93
CA ASP A 21 10.94 -14.57 -0.22
C ASP A 21 10.10 -13.63 0.65
N HIS A 22 10.72 -12.66 1.33
CA HIS A 22 10.01 -11.68 2.13
C HIS A 22 9.20 -10.73 1.24
N GLU A 23 9.77 -10.26 0.13
CA GLU A 23 9.06 -9.43 -0.85
C GLU A 23 7.85 -10.17 -1.44
N ALA A 24 8.02 -11.44 -1.82
CA ALA A 24 6.93 -12.27 -2.34
C ALA A 24 5.82 -12.50 -1.29
N TRP A 25 6.19 -12.67 -0.02
CA TRP A 25 5.22 -12.78 1.06
C TRP A 25 4.42 -11.48 1.23
N VAL A 26 5.09 -10.31 1.21
CA VAL A 26 4.42 -9.00 1.31
C VAL A 26 3.45 -8.77 0.15
N ILE A 27 3.85 -9.12 -1.08
CA ILE A 27 2.98 -9.02 -2.26
C ILE A 27 1.72 -9.88 -2.08
N ARG A 28 1.88 -11.15 -1.67
CA ARG A 28 0.73 -12.04 -1.42
C ARG A 28 -0.19 -11.52 -0.33
N PHE A 29 0.37 -10.96 0.74
CA PHE A 29 -0.41 -10.35 1.81
C PHE A 29 -1.20 -9.12 1.31
N ALA A 30 -0.58 -8.29 0.48
CA ALA A 30 -1.24 -7.14 -0.14
C ALA A 30 -2.39 -7.56 -1.08
N GLU A 31 -2.23 -8.64 -1.84
CA GLU A 31 -3.29 -9.22 -2.68
C GLU A 31 -4.47 -9.73 -1.85
N GLU A 32 -4.19 -10.39 -0.73
CA GLU A 32 -5.22 -10.88 0.20
C GLU A 32 -6.05 -9.73 0.79
N LEU A 33 -5.40 -8.64 1.19
CA LEU A 33 -6.10 -7.44 1.68
C LEU A 33 -7.00 -6.81 0.60
N ARG A 34 -6.51 -6.71 -0.65
CA ARG A 34 -7.34 -6.22 -1.77
C ARG A 34 -8.55 -7.11 -2.03
N SER A 35 -8.43 -8.43 -1.86
CA SER A 35 -9.57 -9.35 -1.98
C SER A 35 -10.66 -9.11 -0.91
N GLN A 36 -10.29 -8.47 0.21
CA GLN A 36 -11.18 -8.11 1.32
C GLN A 36 -11.68 -6.66 1.23
N ALA A 37 -11.63 -6.04 0.05
CA ALA A 37 -12.05 -4.65 -0.18
C ALA A 37 -11.26 -3.62 0.66
N VAL A 38 -9.94 -3.83 0.77
CA VAL A 38 -8.97 -2.85 1.29
C VAL A 38 -8.17 -2.29 0.13
N ASP A 39 -8.09 -0.96 0.03
CA ASP A 39 -7.27 -0.29 -0.98
C ASP A 39 -5.82 -0.23 -0.50
N VAL A 40 -4.98 -1.12 -1.04
CA VAL A 40 -3.56 -1.22 -0.65
C VAL A 40 -2.68 -0.41 -1.59
N ILE A 41 -1.82 0.43 -1.01
CA ILE A 41 -0.71 1.08 -1.68
C ILE A 41 0.57 0.30 -1.35
N LEU A 42 1.28 -0.14 -2.38
CA LEU A 42 2.52 -0.92 -2.26
C LEU A 42 3.57 -0.37 -3.20
N ASP A 43 4.79 -0.15 -2.71
CA ASP A 43 5.89 0.38 -3.51
C ASP A 43 6.15 -0.43 -4.80
N LYS A 44 6.12 -1.77 -4.76
CA LYS A 44 6.33 -2.62 -5.95
C LYS A 44 5.27 -2.44 -7.04
N TRP A 45 4.11 -1.86 -6.71
CA TRP A 45 3.03 -1.59 -7.67
C TRP A 45 2.96 -0.11 -8.06
N ASP A 46 3.17 0.78 -7.10
CA ASP A 46 2.90 2.20 -7.21
C ASP A 46 4.16 3.05 -7.45
N LEU A 47 5.35 2.48 -7.24
CA LEU A 47 6.62 3.15 -7.50
C LEU A 47 6.95 3.06 -8.99
N ARG A 48 7.00 4.21 -9.66
CA ARG A 48 7.42 4.30 -11.07
C ARG A 48 8.94 4.13 -11.17
N GLU A 49 9.40 3.50 -12.25
CA GLU A 49 10.83 3.36 -12.54
C GLU A 49 11.53 4.74 -12.52
N GLY A 50 12.57 4.87 -11.69
CA GLY A 50 13.32 6.11 -11.51
C GLY A 50 12.90 6.99 -10.31
N HIS A 51 11.91 6.58 -9.52
CA HIS A 51 11.60 7.25 -8.24
C HIS A 51 12.38 6.64 -7.06
N ASP A 52 12.76 7.48 -6.10
CA ASP A 52 13.45 7.07 -4.86
C ASP A 52 12.42 6.51 -3.86
N ALA A 53 12.67 5.29 -3.37
CA ALA A 53 11.83 4.62 -2.40
C ALA A 53 11.69 5.40 -1.08
N ASN A 54 12.73 6.15 -0.68
CA ASN A 54 12.70 6.98 0.53
C ASN A 54 11.73 8.15 0.38
N VAL A 55 11.79 8.86 -0.76
CA VAL A 55 10.88 9.98 -1.06
C VAL A 55 9.44 9.49 -1.14
N PHE A 56 9.22 8.31 -1.72
CA PHE A 56 7.90 7.69 -1.77
C PHE A 56 7.37 7.34 -0.37
N MET A 57 8.19 6.75 0.50
CA MET A 57 7.78 6.44 1.88
C MET A 57 7.45 7.70 2.68
N GLU A 58 8.26 8.76 2.56
CA GLU A 58 7.98 10.06 3.22
C GLU A 58 6.64 10.65 2.78
N GLN A 59 6.35 10.60 1.47
CA GLN A 59 5.08 11.07 0.94
C GLN A 59 3.88 10.27 1.49
N MET A 60 4.01 8.95 1.66
CA MET A 60 2.94 8.13 2.21
C MET A 60 2.66 8.42 3.68
N VAL A 61 3.68 8.75 4.48
CA VAL A 61 3.50 9.12 5.89
C VAL A 61 2.77 10.47 6.05
N SER A 62 2.94 11.37 5.08
CA SER A 62 2.35 12.72 5.09
C SER A 62 0.89 12.80 4.60
N ARG A 63 0.34 11.72 4.04
CA ARG A 63 -1.01 11.72 3.45
C ARG A 63 -2.10 11.49 4.50
N GLU A 64 -3.03 12.46 4.62
CA GLU A 64 -4.15 12.40 5.58
C GLU A 64 -5.22 11.36 5.22
N ASP A 65 -5.25 10.89 3.96
CA ASP A 65 -6.21 9.87 3.49
C ASP A 65 -5.78 8.42 3.80
N ILE A 66 -4.58 8.22 4.36
CA ILE A 66 -4.05 6.92 4.74
C ILE A 66 -4.26 6.74 6.25
N LYS A 67 -5.07 5.74 6.64
CA LYS A 67 -5.27 5.44 8.05
C LYS A 67 -4.02 4.76 8.63
N LYS A 68 -3.49 5.32 9.72
CA LYS A 68 -2.38 4.77 10.51
C LYS A 68 -2.85 3.67 11.45
#